data_AF-A0A7J6R7X6-F1
#
_entry.id   AF-A0A7J6R7X6-F1
#
_cell.length_a   1.000
_cell.length_b   1.000
_cell.length_c   1.000
_cell.angle_alpha   90.00
_cell.angle_beta   90.00
_cell.angle_gamma   90.00
#
_symmetry.space_group_name_H-M   'P 1'
#
loop_
_entity.id
_entity.type
_entity.pdbx_description
1 polymer ?
#
loop_
_entity_poly.entity_id
_entity_poly.type
_entity_poly.pdbx_seq_one_letter_code
_entity_poly.pdbx_strand_id
1 'polypeptide(L)'
;RSDIQRPVFVRAFSTQPVIADPPSPGKIATTFEPWWSAEDIEAGIETGTVRYGKLHVPAFETGQASVELDADDDGRRVRVKVPGFMARNRAVHGDRVAVRLMWKAYKRDDSGSDGTGEDEVSVGRVEDARARVVAVVKRSEVPVVGVVRPGETKIQPRDQRLPAMDLVQPFSQVDEGVHLVACEIVEWDEASVNPKCKLVVITGRELELPGASKEC
;
A
#
# COMPACT_ATOMS: atom_id res chain seq x y z
N ARG A 1 41.92 42.70 20.26
CA ARG A 1 40.60 43.10 19.73
C ARG A 1 40.87 43.64 18.34
N SER A 2 40.63 42.94 17.23
CA SER A 2 39.60 41.92 16.97
C SER A 2 40.11 41.01 15.85
N ASP A 3 40.04 39.69 16.07
CA ASP A 3 40.37 38.66 15.09
C ASP A 3 39.31 38.59 13.99
N ILE A 4 39.76 38.65 12.72
CA ILE A 4 38.91 38.40 11.55
C ILE A 4 38.98 36.89 11.28
N GLN A 5 38.00 36.15 11.80
CA GLN A 5 37.80 34.74 11.44
C GLN A 5 37.22 34.64 10.03
N ARG A 6 37.95 33.98 9.13
CA ARG A 6 37.44 33.52 7.83
C ARG A 6 36.59 32.26 8.03
N PRO A 7 35.45 32.10 7.35
CA PRO A 7 34.71 30.84 7.38
C PRO A 7 35.45 29.77 6.57
N VAL A 8 35.62 28.60 7.19
CA VAL A 8 36.08 27.36 6.55
C VAL A 8 34.93 26.79 5.75
N PHE A 9 35.08 26.73 4.41
CA PHE A 9 34.15 26.01 3.54
C PHE A 9 34.33 24.50 3.73
N VAL A 10 33.38 23.87 4.40
CA VAL A 10 33.26 22.41 4.42
C VAL A 10 32.67 21.98 3.08
N ARG A 11 33.41 21.14 2.34
CA ARG A 11 32.97 20.53 1.09
C ARG A 11 31.64 19.78 1.31
N ALA A 12 30.60 20.16 0.58
CA ALA A 12 29.40 19.36 0.43
C ALA A 12 29.78 18.01 -0.21
N PHE A 13 29.48 16.92 0.48
CA PHE A 13 29.51 15.60 -0.13
C PHE A 13 28.34 15.51 -1.11
N SER A 14 28.68 15.37 -2.38
CA SER A 14 27.77 15.02 -3.47
C SER A 14 27.17 13.64 -3.20
N THR A 15 25.95 13.57 -2.66
CA THR A 15 25.12 12.37 -2.75
C THR A 15 24.57 12.28 -4.16
N GLN A 16 25.25 11.51 -5.01
CA GLN A 16 24.64 11.03 -6.25
C GLN A 16 23.40 10.20 -5.89
N PRO A 17 22.31 10.26 -6.68
CA PRO A 17 21.18 9.37 -6.49
C PRO A 17 21.67 7.94 -6.73
N VAL A 18 21.57 7.09 -5.70
CA VAL A 18 21.80 5.66 -5.85
C VAL A 18 20.64 5.10 -6.64
N ILE A 19 20.83 4.93 -7.95
CA ILE A 19 19.95 4.12 -8.79
C ILE A 19 20.07 2.70 -8.23
N ALA A 20 19.08 2.26 -7.46
CA ALA A 20 19.05 0.91 -6.92
C ALA A 20 19.10 -0.09 -8.08
N ASP A 21 20.13 -0.93 -8.10
CA ASP A 21 20.23 -2.04 -9.03
C ASP A 21 18.98 -2.93 -8.94
N PRO A 22 18.50 -3.49 -10.07
CA PRO A 22 17.39 -4.43 -10.03
C PRO A 22 17.73 -5.63 -9.13
N PRO A 23 16.82 -6.06 -8.25
CA PRO A 23 17.11 -7.13 -7.29
C PRO A 23 17.47 -8.44 -8.01
N SER A 24 18.56 -9.05 -7.54
CA SER A 24 19.06 -10.33 -8.04
C SER A 24 17.98 -11.43 -7.97
N PRO A 25 17.80 -12.24 -9.03
CA PRO A 25 16.75 -13.25 -9.09
C PRO A 25 17.11 -14.44 -8.20
N GLY A 26 16.68 -14.42 -6.93
CA GLY A 26 16.94 -15.56 -6.03
C GLY A 26 16.37 -15.49 -4.62
N LYS A 27 15.90 -14.32 -4.15
CA LYS A 27 15.09 -14.21 -2.93
C LYS A 27 13.89 -13.34 -3.26
N ILE A 28 12.69 -13.90 -3.16
CA ILE A 28 11.46 -13.10 -3.17
C ILE A 28 11.59 -12.20 -1.95
N ALA A 29 11.85 -10.92 -2.16
CA ALA A 29 11.84 -9.94 -1.09
C ALA A 29 10.42 -9.95 -0.51
N THR A 30 10.27 -10.55 0.67
CA THR A 30 9.02 -10.52 1.46
C THR A 30 8.85 -9.19 2.19
N THR A 31 9.81 -8.29 2.05
CA THR A 31 9.80 -6.94 2.59
C THR A 31 9.14 -6.01 1.59
N PHE A 32 8.29 -5.13 2.09
CA PHE A 32 7.69 -4.10 1.28
C PHE A 32 8.70 -3.02 0.90
N GLU A 33 8.38 -2.25 -0.14
CA GLU A 33 9.19 -1.11 -0.53
C GLU A 33 9.02 0.04 0.49
N PRO A 34 10.10 0.80 0.77
CA PRO A 34 9.99 2.00 1.58
C PRO A 34 9.09 3.02 0.90
N TRP A 35 8.46 3.86 1.71
CA TRP A 35 7.68 4.98 1.19
C TRP A 35 8.59 5.97 0.47
N TRP A 36 8.10 6.56 -0.62
CA TRP A 36 8.80 7.66 -1.28
C TRP A 36 8.78 8.91 -0.41
N SER A 37 9.82 9.72 -0.54
CA SER A 37 9.84 11.05 0.07
C SER A 37 8.81 11.98 -0.60
N ALA A 38 8.44 13.07 0.07
CA ALA A 38 7.56 14.07 -0.53
C ALA A 38 8.17 14.67 -1.80
N GLU A 39 9.49 14.93 -1.79
CA GLU A 39 10.25 15.46 -2.93
C GLU A 39 10.21 14.51 -4.13
N ASP A 40 10.39 13.20 -3.91
CA ASP A 40 10.32 12.19 -4.99
C ASP A 40 8.90 12.08 -5.57
N ILE A 41 7.88 12.22 -4.71
CA ILE A 41 6.48 12.22 -5.15
C ILE A 41 6.19 13.46 -6.01
N GLU A 42 6.63 14.64 -5.57
CA GLU A 42 6.47 15.90 -6.31
C GLU A 42 7.19 15.85 -7.67
N ALA A 43 8.46 15.44 -7.69
CA ALA A 43 9.20 15.24 -8.94
C ALA A 43 8.52 14.19 -9.85
N GLY A 44 7.97 13.14 -9.25
CA GLY A 44 7.18 12.14 -9.97
C GLY A 44 5.91 12.70 -10.60
N ILE A 45 5.23 13.62 -9.92
CA ILE A 45 4.03 14.30 -10.42
C ILE A 45 4.39 15.25 -11.55
N GLU A 46 5.45 16.06 -11.38
CA GLU A 46 5.94 16.98 -12.41
C GLU A 46 6.32 16.25 -13.71
N THR A 47 6.92 15.08 -13.59
CA THR A 47 7.27 14.22 -14.74
C THR A 47 6.09 13.39 -15.28
N GLY A 48 4.93 13.44 -14.63
CA GLY A 48 3.75 12.64 -14.99
C GLY A 48 3.88 11.14 -14.70
N THR A 49 4.92 10.71 -13.99
CA THR A 49 5.17 9.31 -13.64
C THR A 49 4.43 8.87 -12.38
N VAL A 50 4.04 9.82 -11.53
CA VAL A 50 3.25 9.60 -10.32
C VAL A 50 1.88 10.27 -10.44
N ARG A 51 0.84 9.60 -9.96
CA ARG A 51 -0.53 10.12 -9.90
C ARG A 51 -1.15 9.80 -8.55
N TYR A 52 -2.07 10.66 -8.11
CA TYR A 52 -2.89 10.39 -6.94
C TYR A 52 -4.18 9.67 -7.31
N GLY A 53 -4.73 8.92 -6.35
CA GLY A 53 -6.02 8.27 -6.52
C GLY A 53 -6.50 7.53 -5.28
N LYS A 54 -7.68 6.92 -5.39
CA LYS A 54 -8.29 6.13 -4.32
C LYS A 54 -8.09 4.64 -4.57
N LEU A 55 -7.56 3.92 -3.58
CA LEU A 55 -7.30 2.49 -3.68
C LEU A 55 -8.58 1.66 -3.47
N HIS A 56 -8.82 0.77 -4.42
CA HIS A 56 -9.87 -0.24 -4.36
C HIS A 56 -9.26 -1.65 -4.31
N VAL A 57 -9.60 -2.41 -3.26
CA VAL A 57 -9.19 -3.80 -3.09
C VAL A 57 -10.46 -4.65 -3.06
N PRO A 58 -10.64 -5.60 -3.98
CA PRO A 58 -11.73 -6.57 -3.92
C PRO A 58 -11.60 -7.48 -2.70
N ALA A 59 -12.74 -7.87 -2.09
CA ALA A 59 -12.76 -8.68 -0.87
C ALA A 59 -12.12 -10.06 -1.01
N PHE A 60 -12.35 -10.74 -2.14
CA PHE A 60 -11.90 -12.12 -2.35
C PHE A 60 -10.73 -12.25 -3.33
N GLU A 61 -10.36 -11.15 -4.00
CA GLU A 61 -9.28 -11.10 -4.98
C GLU A 61 -8.29 -9.99 -4.60
N THR A 62 -7.69 -10.13 -3.43
CA THR A 62 -6.81 -9.12 -2.83
C THR A 62 -5.57 -8.82 -3.70
N GLY A 63 -5.20 -9.73 -4.60
CA GLY A 63 -4.15 -9.55 -5.61
C GLY A 63 -4.55 -8.73 -6.85
N GLN A 64 -5.83 -8.41 -7.03
CA GLN A 64 -6.38 -7.64 -8.16
C GLN A 64 -6.83 -6.24 -7.71
N ALA A 65 -5.99 -5.56 -6.94
CA ALA A 65 -6.27 -4.20 -6.53
C ALA A 65 -6.21 -3.23 -7.73
N SER A 66 -6.82 -2.07 -7.56
CA SER A 66 -6.83 -1.02 -8.57
C SER A 66 -6.94 0.34 -7.91
N VAL A 67 -6.43 1.36 -8.57
CA VAL A 67 -6.56 2.76 -8.13
C VAL A 67 -7.40 3.49 -9.13
N GLU A 68 -8.46 4.14 -8.65
CA GLU A 68 -9.18 5.17 -9.39
C GLU A 68 -8.36 6.45 -9.29
N LEU A 69 -7.69 6.82 -10.38
CA LEU A 69 -6.89 8.03 -10.44
C LEU A 69 -7.79 9.26 -10.34
N ASP A 70 -7.24 10.33 -9.77
CA ASP A 70 -7.87 11.64 -9.85
C ASP A 70 -8.09 12.04 -11.31
N ALA A 71 -9.12 12.87 -11.52
CA ALA A 71 -9.44 13.34 -12.85
C ALA A 71 -8.25 14.11 -13.44
N ASP A 72 -7.95 13.86 -14.71
CA ASP A 72 -7.02 14.68 -15.48
C ASP A 72 -7.64 16.04 -15.83
N ASP A 73 -6.89 16.87 -16.57
CA ASP A 73 -7.33 18.21 -16.99
C ASP A 73 -8.60 18.16 -17.85
N ASP A 74 -8.86 17.03 -18.51
CA ASP A 74 -10.08 16.78 -19.30
C ASP A 74 -11.24 16.22 -18.46
N GLY A 75 -11.06 16.08 -17.14
CA GLY A 75 -12.06 15.55 -16.22
C GLY A 75 -12.20 14.02 -16.27
N ARG A 76 -11.33 13.33 -17.01
CA ARG A 76 -11.40 11.89 -17.22
C ARG A 76 -10.80 11.16 -16.03
N ARG A 77 -11.52 10.15 -15.54
CA ARG A 77 -11.03 9.24 -14.50
C ARG A 77 -10.62 7.92 -15.11
N VAL A 78 -9.40 7.49 -14.80
CA VAL A 78 -8.85 6.21 -15.27
C VAL A 78 -8.62 5.30 -14.08
N ARG A 79 -8.93 4.02 -14.26
CA ARG A 79 -8.68 3.00 -13.26
C ARG A 79 -7.48 2.15 -13.66
N VAL A 80 -6.43 2.15 -12.85
CA VAL A 80 -5.18 1.45 -13.12
C VAL A 80 -5.02 0.25 -12.19
N LYS A 81 -4.54 -0.88 -12.71
CA LYS A 81 -4.36 -2.11 -11.93
C LYS A 81 -3.11 -2.05 -11.05
N VAL A 82 -3.23 -2.51 -9.81
CA VAL A 82 -2.13 -2.69 -8.85
C VAL A 82 -1.98 -4.19 -8.58
N PRO A 83 -1.07 -4.88 -9.29
CA PRO A 83 -1.00 -6.33 -9.27
C PRO A 83 -0.24 -6.86 -8.04
N GLY A 84 -0.93 -7.68 -7.25
CA GLY A 84 -0.33 -8.41 -6.13
C GLY A 84 -0.25 -7.61 -4.84
N PHE A 85 -0.10 -8.33 -3.74
CA PHE A 85 -0.08 -7.79 -2.38
C PHE A 85 1.05 -6.78 -2.17
N MET A 86 2.26 -7.07 -2.67
CA MET A 86 3.43 -6.21 -2.51
C MET A 86 3.30 -4.88 -3.24
N ALA A 87 2.67 -4.85 -4.42
CA ALA A 87 2.50 -3.61 -5.19
C ALA A 87 1.52 -2.62 -4.54
N ARG A 88 0.64 -3.09 -3.64
CA ARG A 88 -0.22 -2.23 -2.83
C ARG A 88 0.55 -1.54 -1.70
N ASN A 89 1.74 -2.06 -1.38
CA ASN A 89 2.68 -1.48 -0.42
C ASN A 89 2.00 -1.03 0.87
N ARG A 90 1.49 -1.94 1.71
CA ARG A 90 0.84 -1.60 3.01
C ARG A 90 -0.35 -0.63 2.96
N ALA A 91 -0.89 -0.30 1.78
CA ALA A 91 -2.12 0.48 1.64
C ALA A 91 -3.36 -0.42 1.75
N VAL A 92 -4.44 0.13 2.34
CA VAL A 92 -5.70 -0.57 2.57
C VAL A 92 -6.82 -0.01 1.70
N HIS A 93 -7.92 -0.75 1.60
CA HIS A 93 -9.07 -0.31 0.84
C HIS A 93 -9.57 1.06 1.32
N GLY A 94 -9.82 1.97 0.38
CA GLY A 94 -10.31 3.31 0.66
C GLY A 94 -9.22 4.34 0.90
N ASP A 95 -7.95 3.93 1.07
CA ASP A 95 -6.83 4.86 1.22
C ASP A 95 -6.71 5.79 0.01
N ARG A 96 -6.33 7.04 0.28
CA ARG A 96 -5.80 7.94 -0.72
C ARG A 96 -4.31 7.67 -0.88
N VAL A 97 -3.87 7.37 -2.08
CA VAL A 97 -2.51 6.91 -2.36
C VAL A 97 -1.86 7.73 -3.47
N ALA A 98 -0.53 7.81 -3.43
CA ALA A 98 0.30 8.16 -4.56
C ALA A 98 0.75 6.86 -5.23
N VAL A 99 0.60 6.78 -6.55
CA VAL A 99 1.03 5.62 -7.33
C VAL A 99 1.99 6.00 -8.44
N ARG A 100 3.04 5.20 -8.60
CA ARG A 100 3.92 5.24 -9.76
C ARG A 100 3.34 4.41 -10.88
N LEU A 101 3.19 5.00 -12.06
CA LEU A 101 2.80 4.32 -13.27
C LEU A 101 4.01 3.55 -13.84
N MET A 102 3.79 2.27 -14.09
CA MET A 102 4.74 1.36 -14.70
C MET A 102 4.19 0.91 -16.05
N TRP A 103 4.85 1.38 -17.09
CA TRP A 103 4.66 0.90 -18.44
C TRP A 103 5.44 -0.41 -18.54
N LYS A 104 4.73 -1.54 -18.64
CA LYS A 104 5.42 -2.71 -19.17
C LYS A 104 5.81 -2.34 -20.59
N ALA A 105 7.09 -2.42 -20.92
CA ALA A 105 7.51 -2.70 -22.28
C ALA A 105 6.89 -4.04 -22.65
N TYR A 106 5.67 -4.02 -23.17
CA TYR A 106 5.10 -5.22 -23.75
C TYR A 106 5.86 -5.43 -25.04
N LYS A 107 6.69 -6.48 -25.08
CA LYS A 107 6.75 -7.24 -26.32
C LYS A 107 5.31 -7.58 -26.64
N ARG A 108 4.81 -6.96 -27.69
CA ARG A 108 3.59 -7.39 -28.34
C ARG A 108 3.85 -8.86 -28.65
N ASP A 109 3.13 -9.79 -28.02
CA ASP A 109 3.06 -11.16 -28.53
C ASP A 109 2.19 -11.10 -29.81
N ASP A 110 2.69 -10.35 -30.81
CA ASP A 110 2.24 -10.47 -32.18
C ASP A 110 2.80 -11.80 -32.65
N SER A 111 1.95 -12.80 -32.53
CA SER A 111 2.02 -13.99 -33.36
C SER A 111 1.89 -13.55 -34.82
N GLY A 112 3.00 -13.19 -35.45
CA GLY A 112 3.09 -13.02 -36.89
C GLY A 112 3.97 -11.89 -37.39
N SER A 113 4.97 -12.29 -38.17
CA SER A 113 5.65 -11.54 -39.24
C SER A 113 6.86 -10.68 -38.88
N ASP A 114 7.98 -11.07 -39.52
CA ASP A 114 9.20 -10.31 -39.78
C ASP A 114 8.97 -8.80 -39.94
N GLY A 115 9.76 -8.03 -39.22
CA GLY A 115 9.83 -6.58 -39.36
C GLY A 115 10.95 -6.01 -38.51
N THR A 116 12.14 -5.88 -39.09
CA THR A 116 13.21 -5.01 -38.61
C THR A 116 12.70 -3.56 -38.56
N GLY A 117 12.32 -3.11 -37.37
CA GLY A 117 11.93 -1.73 -37.10
C GLY A 117 12.52 -1.32 -35.75
N GLU A 118 13.22 -0.19 -35.74
CA GLU A 118 13.85 0.38 -34.56
C GLU A 118 12.79 0.67 -33.49
N ASP A 119 13.00 0.15 -32.27
CA ASP A 119 12.06 0.20 -31.14
C ASP A 119 11.85 1.65 -30.67
N GLU A 120 10.89 2.33 -31.30
CA GLU A 120 10.29 3.55 -30.76
C GLU A 120 9.37 3.14 -29.60
N VAL A 121 9.81 3.40 -28.36
CA VAL A 121 9.02 3.13 -27.14
C VAL A 121 7.82 4.08 -27.14
N SER A 122 6.75 3.67 -27.79
CA SER A 122 5.45 4.35 -27.70
C SER A 122 5.01 4.34 -26.23
N VAL A 123 4.89 5.54 -25.65
CA VAL A 123 4.30 5.73 -24.33
C VAL A 123 2.85 5.24 -24.43
N GLY A 124 2.57 4.09 -23.82
CA GLY A 124 1.24 3.47 -23.87
C GLY A 124 0.15 4.38 -23.28
N ARG A 125 -1.13 4.05 -23.51
CA ARG A 125 -2.24 4.76 -22.86
C ARG A 125 -2.26 4.40 -21.37
N VAL A 126 -2.57 5.36 -20.50
CA VAL A 126 -2.60 5.15 -19.01
C VAL A 126 -3.43 3.94 -18.59
N GLU A 127 -4.43 3.56 -19.40
CA GLU A 127 -5.28 2.38 -19.21
C GLU A 127 -4.50 1.05 -19.27
N ASP A 128 -3.42 1.02 -20.05
CA ASP A 128 -2.52 -0.14 -20.22
C ASP A 128 -1.40 -0.17 -19.17
N ALA A 129 -1.26 0.91 -18.39
CA ALA A 129 -0.28 0.99 -17.32
C ALA A 129 -0.63 0.03 -16.18
N ARG A 130 0.39 -0.36 -15.43
CA ARG A 130 0.24 -0.95 -14.09
C ARG A 130 0.72 0.07 -13.08
N ALA A 131 0.19 0.01 -11.87
CA ALA A 131 0.57 0.92 -10.80
C ALA A 131 1.23 0.18 -9.65
N ARG A 132 2.15 0.87 -8.97
CA ARG A 132 2.63 0.52 -7.63
C ARG A 132 2.35 1.67 -6.69
N VAL A 133 1.89 1.36 -5.48
CA VAL A 133 1.69 2.36 -4.43
C VAL A 133 3.04 2.74 -3.85
N VAL A 134 3.36 4.02 -3.93
CA VAL A 134 4.63 4.58 -3.43
C VAL A 134 4.45 5.36 -2.13
N ALA A 135 3.22 5.78 -1.82
CA ALA A 135 2.86 6.37 -0.53
C ALA A 135 1.36 6.28 -0.24
N VAL A 136 1.01 6.26 1.04
CA VAL A 136 -0.35 6.52 1.54
C VAL A 136 -0.42 7.99 1.94
N VAL A 137 -1.19 8.78 1.20
CA VAL A 137 -1.37 10.22 1.44
C VAL A 137 -2.37 10.44 2.57
N LYS A 138 -3.45 9.65 2.58
CA LYS A 138 -4.46 9.67 3.65
C LYS A 138 -4.99 8.27 3.88
N ARG A 139 -4.92 7.81 5.13
CA ARG A 139 -5.49 6.53 5.56
C ARG A 139 -7.02 6.61 5.58
N SER A 140 -7.68 5.52 5.24
CA SER A 140 -9.11 5.34 5.49
C SER A 140 -9.41 5.48 6.98
N GLU A 141 -10.38 6.32 7.33
CA GLU A 141 -10.78 6.61 8.72
C GLU A 141 -11.73 5.54 9.30
N VAL A 142 -11.99 4.46 8.55
CA VAL A 142 -12.92 3.40 8.97
C VAL A 142 -12.20 2.43 9.91
N PRO A 143 -12.63 2.30 11.18
CA PRO A 143 -12.08 1.28 12.08
C PRO A 143 -12.28 -0.12 11.52
N VAL A 144 -11.29 -0.98 11.74
CA VAL A 144 -11.35 -2.37 11.32
C VAL A 144 -12.11 -3.17 12.38
N VAL A 145 -13.20 -3.81 11.97
CA VAL A 145 -13.93 -4.75 12.83
C VAL A 145 -13.33 -6.14 12.68
N GLY A 146 -13.00 -6.77 13.80
CA GLY A 146 -12.43 -8.11 13.85
C GLY A 146 -12.81 -8.88 15.10
N VAL A 147 -12.29 -10.09 15.22
CA VAL A 147 -12.47 -10.95 16.38
C VAL A 147 -11.13 -11.21 17.07
N VAL A 148 -11.17 -11.34 18.39
CA VAL A 148 -10.01 -11.66 19.24
C VAL A 148 -10.45 -12.53 20.41
N ARG A 149 -9.56 -13.43 20.85
CA ARG A 149 -9.78 -14.22 22.08
C ARG A 149 -8.92 -13.70 23.25
N PRO A 150 -9.32 -13.95 24.51
CA PRO A 150 -8.53 -13.61 25.68
C PRO A 150 -7.13 -14.21 25.61
N GLY A 151 -6.11 -13.40 25.90
CA GLY A 151 -4.71 -13.81 25.85
C GLY A 151 -4.10 -13.83 24.43
N GLU A 152 -4.89 -13.62 23.38
CA GLU A 152 -4.35 -13.47 22.03
C GLU A 152 -3.74 -12.07 21.82
N THR A 153 -2.73 -12.03 20.97
CA THR A 153 -2.05 -10.81 20.52
C THR A 153 -2.42 -10.44 19.09
N LYS A 154 -3.40 -11.13 18.49
CA LYS A 154 -3.80 -10.92 17.10
C LYS A 154 -5.30 -10.75 16.97
N ILE A 155 -5.70 -9.81 16.13
CA ILE A 155 -7.08 -9.64 15.67
C ILE A 155 -7.21 -10.30 14.30
N GLN A 156 -8.30 -11.05 14.10
CA GLN A 156 -8.72 -11.54 12.78
C GLN A 156 -9.80 -10.58 12.23
N PRO A 157 -9.49 -9.74 11.23
CA PRO A 157 -10.48 -8.86 10.64
C PRO A 157 -11.64 -9.64 10.03
N ARG A 158 -12.86 -9.12 10.13
CA ARG A 158 -14.00 -9.61 9.34
C ARG A 158 -13.84 -9.26 7.87
N ASP A 159 -13.15 -8.16 7.59
CA ASP A 159 -12.81 -7.73 6.26
C ASP A 159 -11.69 -8.59 5.65
N GLN A 160 -12.07 -9.47 4.71
CA GLN A 160 -11.15 -10.38 4.01
C GLN A 160 -10.08 -9.67 3.17
N ARG A 161 -10.17 -8.34 3.01
CA ARG A 161 -9.16 -7.53 2.32
C ARG A 161 -7.89 -7.33 3.15
N LEU A 162 -7.99 -7.50 4.46
CA LEU A 162 -6.94 -7.24 5.43
C LEU A 162 -6.33 -8.54 5.95
N PRO A 163 -4.99 -8.59 6.14
CA PRO A 163 -4.38 -9.69 6.86
C PRO A 163 -4.73 -9.61 8.35
N ALA A 164 -4.37 -10.65 9.11
CA ALA A 164 -4.40 -10.59 10.57
C ALA A 164 -3.59 -9.39 11.08
N MET A 165 -4.02 -8.81 12.21
CA MET A 165 -3.45 -7.58 12.74
C MET A 165 -2.85 -7.86 14.13
N ASP A 166 -1.64 -7.39 14.39
CA ASP A 166 -0.98 -7.57 15.67
C ASP A 166 -1.42 -6.46 16.64
N LEU A 167 -1.82 -6.84 17.84
CA LEU A 167 -2.19 -5.89 18.89
C LEU A 167 -0.93 -5.28 19.52
N VAL A 168 -0.92 -3.96 19.68
CA VAL A 168 0.16 -3.27 20.41
C VAL A 168 0.18 -3.65 21.89
N GLN A 169 -0.97 -4.02 22.46
CA GLN A 169 -1.11 -4.50 23.83
C GLN A 169 -1.97 -5.76 23.86
N PRO A 170 -1.59 -6.81 24.61
CA PRO A 170 -2.39 -8.04 24.71
C PRO A 170 -3.83 -7.75 25.14
N PHE A 171 -4.78 -8.50 24.58
CA PHE A 171 -6.17 -8.37 24.96
C PHE A 171 -6.42 -9.05 26.32
N SER A 172 -6.61 -8.23 27.36
CA SER A 172 -6.67 -8.65 28.76
C SER A 172 -8.08 -8.61 29.36
N GLN A 173 -9.09 -9.05 28.60
CA GLN A 173 -10.43 -9.25 29.17
C GLN A 173 -10.48 -10.52 30.04
N VAL A 174 -11.32 -10.47 31.08
CA VAL A 174 -11.44 -11.52 32.11
C VAL A 174 -12.38 -12.65 31.66
N ASP A 175 -13.25 -12.40 30.68
CA ASP A 175 -14.21 -13.39 30.21
C ASP A 175 -13.66 -14.26 29.07
N GLU A 176 -13.83 -15.58 29.17
CA GLU A 176 -13.22 -16.59 28.27
C GLU A 176 -13.80 -16.63 26.83
N GLY A 177 -14.63 -15.64 26.44
CA GLY A 177 -15.39 -15.64 25.19
C GLY A 177 -14.65 -14.99 24.00
N VAL A 178 -15.17 -15.22 22.77
CA VAL A 178 -14.69 -14.49 21.58
C VAL A 178 -15.34 -13.12 21.52
N HIS A 179 -14.52 -12.09 21.37
CA HIS A 179 -14.96 -10.70 21.36
C HIS A 179 -14.93 -10.12 19.95
N LEU A 180 -16.00 -9.41 19.60
CA LEU A 180 -16.04 -8.55 18.43
C LEU A 180 -15.47 -7.19 18.83
N VAL A 181 -14.40 -6.78 18.16
CA VAL A 181 -13.65 -5.57 18.49
C VAL A 181 -13.51 -4.68 17.28
N ALA A 182 -13.47 -3.37 17.50
CA ALA A 182 -13.04 -2.40 16.51
C ALA A 182 -11.62 -1.93 16.86
N CYS A 183 -10.73 -1.94 15.88
CA CYS A 183 -9.34 -1.50 16.04
C CYS A 183 -8.92 -0.54 14.92
N GLU A 184 -7.90 0.26 15.23
CA GLU A 184 -7.27 1.18 14.29
C GLU A 184 -5.85 0.70 13.98
N ILE A 185 -5.48 0.70 12.70
CA ILE A 185 -4.09 0.47 12.27
C ILE A 185 -3.25 1.66 12.74
N VAL A 186 -2.23 1.40 13.55
CA VAL A 186 -1.34 2.45 14.06
C VAL A 186 0.02 2.46 13.35
N GLU A 187 0.49 1.30 12.91
CA GLU A 187 1.80 1.13 12.32
C GLU A 187 1.78 -0.07 11.37
N TRP A 188 2.52 0.01 10.26
CA TRP A 188 2.75 -1.15 9.40
C TRP A 188 4.19 -1.08 8.88
N ASP A 189 5.04 -1.89 9.50
CA ASP A 189 6.48 -1.95 9.22
C ASP A 189 6.76 -2.59 7.85
N GLU A 190 7.88 -2.21 7.23
CA GLU A 190 8.30 -2.71 5.92
C GLU A 190 8.62 -4.20 5.91
N ALA A 191 9.10 -4.75 7.03
CA ALA A 191 9.42 -6.16 7.18
C ALA A 191 8.24 -7.00 7.66
N SER A 192 7.12 -6.39 8.06
CA SER A 192 5.97 -7.10 8.60
C SER A 192 4.82 -7.21 7.61
N VAL A 193 4.34 -8.44 7.38
CA VAL A 193 3.11 -8.68 6.60
C VAL A 193 1.85 -8.23 7.35
N ASN A 194 1.90 -8.19 8.69
CA ASN A 194 0.76 -7.82 9.53
C ASN A 194 0.90 -6.37 10.03
N PRO A 195 -0.13 -5.54 9.93
CA PRO A 195 -0.15 -4.24 10.58
C PRO A 195 -0.28 -4.38 12.09
N LYS A 196 0.28 -3.44 12.83
CA LYS A 196 0.00 -3.25 14.25
C LYS A 196 -1.26 -2.40 14.43
N CYS A 197 -2.02 -2.71 15.45
CA CYS A 197 -3.27 -2.02 15.75
C CYS A 197 -3.49 -1.77 17.23
N LYS A 198 -4.27 -0.72 17.53
CA LYS A 198 -4.79 -0.43 18.86
C LYS A 198 -6.27 -0.74 18.91
N LEU A 199 -6.72 -1.30 20.02
CA LEU A 199 -8.13 -1.48 20.30
C LEU A 199 -8.80 -0.10 20.48
N VAL A 200 -9.94 0.11 19.83
CA VAL A 200 -10.75 1.33 20.00
C VAL A 200 -11.95 1.04 20.90
N VAL A 201 -12.72 0.01 20.56
CA VAL A 201 -13.93 -0.36 21.32
C VAL A 201 -14.21 -1.85 21.23
N ILE A 202 -14.76 -2.41 22.30
CA ILE A 202 -15.33 -3.76 22.32
C ILE A 202 -16.79 -3.62 21.92
N THR A 203 -17.16 -4.20 20.79
CA THR A 203 -18.50 -4.05 20.18
C THR A 203 -19.49 -5.10 20.68
N GLY A 204 -19.03 -6.18 21.32
CA GLY A 204 -19.86 -7.23 21.91
C GLY A 204 -19.21 -8.60 21.84
N ARG A 205 -19.94 -9.64 22.23
CA ARG A 205 -19.53 -11.05 22.07
C ARG A 205 -20.00 -11.59 20.72
N GLU A 206 -19.17 -12.40 20.05
CA GLU A 206 -19.51 -12.95 18.73
C GLU A 206 -20.80 -13.81 18.75
N LEU A 207 -21.08 -14.47 19.89
CA LEU A 207 -22.24 -15.36 20.09
C LEU A 207 -23.55 -14.63 20.40
N GLU A 208 -23.55 -13.31 20.57
CA GLU A 208 -24.75 -12.51 20.88
C GLU A 208 -25.39 -11.88 19.62
N LEU A 209 -25.14 -12.42 18.43
CA LEU A 209 -25.90 -12.04 17.25
C LEU A 209 -27.32 -12.65 17.34
N PRO A 210 -28.38 -11.84 17.45
CA PRO A 210 -29.75 -12.33 17.52
C PRO A 210 -30.13 -12.92 16.15
N GLY A 211 -30.07 -14.24 16.02
CA GLY A 211 -30.42 -14.92 14.77
C GLY A 211 -29.97 -16.37 14.62
N ALA A 212 -29.10 -16.88 15.50
CA ALA A 212 -28.74 -18.29 15.53
C ALA A 212 -29.65 -19.11 16.45
N SER A 213 -30.97 -18.99 16.29
CA SER A 213 -31.88 -20.02 16.77
C SER A 213 -31.68 -21.27 15.90
N LYS A 214 -30.82 -22.18 16.38
CA LYS A 214 -30.80 -23.56 15.89
C LYS A 214 -32.04 -24.27 16.45
N GLU A 215 -33.15 -24.15 15.74
CA GLU A 215 -34.18 -25.19 15.75
C GLU A 215 -33.91 -26.10 14.54
N CYS A 216 -33.35 -27.27 14.81
CA CYS A 216 -33.46 -28.50 14.02
C CYS A 216 -33.45 -29.67 14.99
#